data_AF-A0A3M2VSA8-F1
#
_entry.id   AF-A0A3M2VSA8-F1
#
_cell.length_a   1.000
_cell.length_b   1.000
_cell.length_c   1.000
_cell.angle_alpha   90.00
_cell.angle_beta   90.00
_cell.angle_gamma   90.00
#
_symmetry.space_group_name_H-M   'P 1'
#
loop_
_entity.id
_entity.type
_entity.pdbx_description
1 polymer ?
#
loop_
_entity_poly.entity_id
_entity_poly.type
_entity_poly.pdbx_seq_one_letter_code
_entity_poly.pdbx_strand_id
1 'polypeptide(L)'
;MQCHADWLSLLNHAAVRDQSGQRYVYPGRGNFLHCLQSTSRKRAMSWFKRAMGLEAPKASGREGDALANPLGLASGRMLCLDSSLKLLLDGHSEVVVPGDEKVWAVGRVDLGQSMALHRFYLDNEDYFLQVVSNGPNPEDVQDIILFGYYSAEPITDKAELLRLTGPSSKIGLPTYEHDGEVFERQWGTSTGQTELTPLDEDIVSPDAAYRVKHLSMLYARETGLINRREFLLFSVEEDEEGSITLTTAVGITLQSTDINVL
;
A
#
# COMPACT_ATOMS: atom_id res chain seq x y z
N MET A 1 -6.47 -27.29 -21.06
CA MET A 1 -5.62 -26.30 -20.37
C MET A 1 -6.02 -24.93 -20.88
N GLN A 2 -7.09 -24.35 -20.31
CA GLN A 2 -7.63 -23.06 -20.76
C GLN A 2 -8.42 -22.49 -19.58
N CYS A 3 -7.85 -21.50 -18.87
CA CYS A 3 -8.56 -20.59 -17.98
C CYS A 3 -7.58 -19.51 -17.45
N HIS A 4 -6.83 -18.85 -18.35
CA HIS A 4 -6.32 -17.50 -18.09
C HIS A 4 -7.37 -16.55 -18.69
N ALA A 5 -8.46 -16.34 -17.98
CA ALA A 5 -9.39 -15.26 -18.31
C ALA A 5 -8.83 -14.00 -17.66
N ASP A 6 -8.42 -13.04 -18.50
CA ASP A 6 -7.93 -11.73 -18.08
C ASP A 6 -8.96 -11.06 -17.17
N TRP A 7 -8.72 -11.02 -15.86
CA TRP A 7 -9.68 -10.47 -14.89
C TRP A 7 -9.88 -8.96 -15.06
N LEU A 8 -8.87 -8.27 -15.61
CA LEU A 8 -8.95 -6.90 -16.12
C LEU A 8 -10.08 -6.73 -17.16
N SER A 9 -10.30 -7.72 -18.03
CA SER A 9 -11.39 -7.68 -19.01
C SER A 9 -12.77 -7.85 -18.38
N LEU A 10 -12.86 -8.52 -17.23
CA LEU A 10 -14.11 -8.82 -16.53
C LEU A 10 -14.62 -7.63 -15.69
N LEU A 11 -13.72 -6.84 -15.09
CA LEU A 11 -14.08 -5.58 -14.45
C LEU A 11 -14.59 -4.56 -15.50
N ASN A 12 -13.94 -4.51 -16.67
CA ASN A 12 -14.34 -3.61 -17.76
C ASN A 12 -15.66 -4.00 -18.46
N HIS A 13 -16.12 -5.26 -18.34
CA HIS A 13 -17.37 -5.73 -18.95
C HIS A 13 -18.59 -5.75 -18.01
N ALA A 14 -18.40 -5.63 -16.70
CA ALA A 14 -19.49 -5.61 -15.72
C ALA A 14 -20.27 -4.28 -15.65
N ALA A 15 -19.80 -3.24 -16.36
CA ALA A 15 -20.35 -1.87 -16.32
C ALA A 15 -21.70 -1.66 -17.01
N VAL A 16 -22.40 -2.70 -17.46
CA VAL A 16 -23.69 -2.57 -18.16
C VAL A 16 -24.73 -3.57 -17.62
N ARG A 17 -25.38 -3.24 -16.49
CA ARG A 17 -26.85 -3.33 -16.27
C ARG A 17 -27.26 -3.27 -14.79
N ASP A 18 -28.04 -2.23 -14.52
CA ASP A 18 -29.36 -2.21 -13.87
C ASP A 18 -29.54 -2.37 -12.34
N GLN A 19 -30.55 -1.59 -11.94
CA GLN A 19 -31.16 -1.13 -10.71
C GLN A 19 -31.61 -2.23 -9.75
N SER A 20 -31.32 -2.06 -8.47
CA SER A 20 -32.31 -2.13 -7.39
C SER A 20 -31.64 -1.82 -6.05
N GLY A 21 -32.16 -0.81 -5.36
CA GLY A 21 -31.66 -0.41 -4.05
C GLY A 21 -32.10 -1.35 -2.95
N GLN A 22 -31.18 -1.72 -2.07
CA GLN A 22 -31.46 -2.10 -0.69
C GLN A 22 -30.23 -1.85 0.20
N ARG A 23 -30.43 -1.09 1.27
CA ARG A 23 -29.46 -0.82 2.34
C ARG A 23 -29.39 -2.03 3.28
N TYR A 24 -28.19 -2.41 3.70
CA TYR A 24 -27.97 -3.21 4.90
C TYR A 24 -26.95 -2.52 5.81
N VAL A 25 -27.31 -2.40 7.08
CA VAL A 25 -26.46 -1.95 8.19
C VAL A 25 -25.94 -3.21 8.89
N TYR A 26 -24.64 -3.28 9.20
CA TYR A 26 -24.12 -4.26 10.15
C TYR A 26 -23.11 -3.65 11.13
N PRO A 27 -23.04 -4.17 12.37
CA PRO A 27 -22.29 -3.60 13.48
C PRO A 27 -20.93 -4.27 13.71
N GLY A 28 -20.00 -3.51 14.29
CA GLY A 28 -19.16 -3.95 15.42
C GLY A 28 -17.97 -4.89 15.19
N ARG A 29 -16.77 -4.31 15.30
CA ARG A 29 -15.53 -4.80 15.95
C ARG A 29 -15.37 -6.32 16.20
N GLY A 30 -14.29 -6.90 15.66
CA GLY A 30 -13.67 -8.09 16.24
C GLY A 30 -12.70 -8.86 15.35
N ASN A 31 -11.43 -8.93 15.80
CA ASN A 31 -10.39 -9.94 15.56
C ASN A 31 -9.60 -9.96 14.24
N PHE A 32 -8.37 -9.46 14.37
CA PHE A 32 -7.23 -9.55 13.44
C PHE A 32 -6.81 -11.00 13.13
N LEU A 33 -6.62 -11.23 11.83
CA LEU A 33 -5.93 -12.31 11.11
C LEU A 33 -5.96 -13.74 11.70
N HIS A 34 -6.88 -14.54 11.15
CA HIS A 34 -6.70 -15.98 10.94
C HIS A 34 -6.62 -16.35 9.45
N CYS A 35 -6.40 -15.40 8.55
CA CYS A 35 -6.45 -15.63 7.10
C CYS A 35 -5.11 -15.36 6.39
N LEU A 36 -4.02 -15.81 7.02
CA LEU A 36 -2.73 -16.08 6.35
C LEU A 36 -2.06 -17.35 6.89
N GLN A 37 -2.77 -18.14 7.72
CA GLN A 37 -2.25 -19.36 8.32
C GLN A 37 -3.36 -20.42 8.48
N SER A 38 -3.62 -21.16 7.41
CA SER A 38 -4.10 -22.54 7.53
C SER A 38 -3.42 -23.33 6.42
N THR A 39 -2.16 -23.70 6.58
CA THR A 39 -1.89 -24.97 7.27
C THR A 39 -0.61 -24.88 8.12
N SER A 40 -0.72 -25.32 9.37
CA SER A 40 0.37 -25.60 10.33
C SER A 40 0.78 -24.48 11.31
N ARG A 41 0.13 -24.54 12.48
CA ARG A 41 0.66 -24.31 13.84
C ARG A 41 1.67 -23.17 14.05
N LYS A 42 1.14 -22.11 14.67
CA LYS A 42 1.84 -21.16 15.54
C LYS A 42 2.91 -21.86 16.42
N ARG A 43 4.09 -21.23 16.51
CA ARG A 43 5.36 -21.61 17.19
C ARG A 43 6.41 -22.32 16.32
N ALA A 44 7.09 -21.60 15.41
CA ALA A 44 8.31 -22.16 14.79
C ALA A 44 9.40 -21.17 14.33
N MET A 45 9.18 -19.85 14.25
CA MET A 45 10.18 -18.97 13.59
C MET A 45 11.29 -18.41 14.49
N SER A 46 11.47 -18.93 15.71
CA SER A 46 12.59 -18.57 16.61
C SER A 46 13.64 -19.68 16.78
N TRP A 47 13.33 -20.92 16.40
CA TRP A 47 14.27 -22.06 16.53
C TRP A 47 15.32 -22.09 15.42
N PHE A 48 14.92 -21.94 14.15
CA PHE A 48 15.81 -22.29 13.03
C PHE A 48 17.00 -21.34 12.82
N LYS A 49 16.99 -20.14 13.42
CA LYS A 49 18.12 -19.18 13.34
C LYS A 49 19.33 -19.56 14.22
N ARG A 50 19.30 -20.64 15.01
CA ARG A 50 20.44 -21.06 15.89
C ARG A 50 20.99 -22.47 15.65
N ALA A 51 20.51 -23.21 14.64
CA ALA A 51 20.90 -24.62 14.45
C ALA A 51 21.70 -24.93 13.17
N MET A 52 21.98 -23.96 12.29
CA MET A 52 22.92 -24.16 11.19
C MET A 52 23.95 -23.03 11.15
N GLY A 53 25.03 -23.22 11.90
CA GLY A 53 26.26 -22.48 11.69
C GLY A 53 26.84 -22.87 10.33
N LEU A 54 26.73 -21.96 9.37
CA LEU A 54 27.47 -21.97 8.11
C LEU A 54 27.85 -20.51 7.83
N GLU A 55 29.14 -20.28 7.69
CA GLU A 55 29.76 -18.98 7.44
C GLU A 55 29.20 -18.32 6.19
N ALA A 56 28.93 -17.01 6.27
CA ALA A 56 28.48 -16.21 5.14
C ALA A 56 29.58 -16.12 4.07
N PRO A 57 29.32 -16.42 2.78
CA PRO A 57 30.24 -16.06 1.73
C PRO A 57 30.28 -14.53 1.59
N LYS A 58 31.49 -13.97 1.57
CA LYS A 58 31.73 -12.55 1.24
C LYS A 58 31.00 -12.19 -0.06
N ALA A 59 30.05 -11.25 0.03
CA ALA A 59 29.48 -10.60 -1.14
C ALA A 59 30.59 -9.84 -1.87
N SER A 60 31.01 -10.36 -3.03
CA SER A 60 31.79 -9.61 -4.01
C SER A 60 30.87 -8.60 -4.67
N GLY A 61 31.20 -7.32 -4.53
CA GLY A 61 30.40 -6.20 -4.99
C GLY A 61 30.05 -6.26 -6.48
N ARG A 62 28.81 -5.87 -6.77
CA ARG A 62 28.42 -5.20 -8.00
C ARG A 62 27.99 -3.79 -7.61
N GLU A 63 28.93 -2.86 -7.62
CA GLU A 63 28.62 -1.44 -7.83
C GLU A 63 28.18 -1.31 -9.28
N GLY A 64 26.89 -1.06 -9.49
CA GLY A 64 26.32 -0.90 -10.82
C GLY A 64 24.82 -0.79 -10.74
N ASP A 65 24.36 0.47 -10.77
CA ASP A 65 22.97 0.91 -10.93
C ASP A 65 22.10 1.05 -9.66
N ALA A 66 22.69 1.59 -8.59
CA ALA A 66 21.91 2.34 -7.61
C ALA A 66 21.58 3.71 -8.22
N LEU A 67 20.56 3.78 -9.09
CA LEU A 67 19.77 5.01 -9.19
C LEU A 67 19.43 5.40 -7.75
N ALA A 68 19.90 6.57 -7.32
CA ALA A 68 19.76 7.01 -5.94
C ALA A 68 18.28 7.00 -5.59
N ASN A 69 17.87 6.04 -4.76
CA ASN A 69 16.49 6.00 -4.27
C ASN A 69 16.17 7.34 -3.58
N PRO A 70 14.93 7.84 -3.70
CA PRO A 70 14.54 9.09 -3.08
C PRO A 70 14.90 9.14 -1.60
N LEU A 71 15.34 10.32 -1.14
CA LEU A 71 15.69 10.59 0.26
C LEU A 71 16.85 9.72 0.81
N GLY A 72 17.57 8.99 -0.03
CA GLY A 72 18.65 8.08 0.39
C GLY A 72 18.15 6.80 1.07
N LEU A 73 16.86 6.49 0.95
CA LEU A 73 16.23 5.28 1.49
C LEU A 73 16.61 4.05 0.67
N ALA A 74 16.87 2.93 1.31
CA ALA A 74 17.10 1.65 0.63
C ALA A 74 16.90 0.52 1.64
N SER A 75 16.65 -0.70 1.14
CA SER A 75 16.70 -1.91 1.97
C SER A 75 17.96 -1.89 2.84
N GLY A 76 17.80 -2.03 4.16
CA GLY A 76 18.91 -1.92 5.09
C GLY A 76 18.96 -0.64 5.92
N ARG A 77 18.44 0.47 5.40
CA ARG A 77 18.50 1.80 6.05
C ARG A 77 17.41 1.94 7.11
N MET A 78 17.68 2.75 8.14
CA MET A 78 16.70 3.06 9.18
C MET A 78 15.93 4.32 8.79
N LEU A 79 14.60 4.23 8.76
CA LEU A 79 13.70 5.38 8.71
C LEU A 79 13.41 5.83 10.13
N CYS A 80 13.79 7.07 10.46
CA CYS A 80 13.50 7.70 11.74
C CYS A 80 12.55 8.86 11.49
N LEU A 81 11.40 8.87 12.15
CA LEU A 81 10.41 9.94 12.04
C LEU A 81 10.57 10.93 13.20
N ASP A 82 10.36 12.21 12.93
CA ASP A 82 10.45 13.24 13.98
C ASP A 82 9.42 12.98 15.08
N SER A 83 9.90 12.92 16.32
CA SER A 83 9.08 12.62 17.50
C SER A 83 7.92 13.61 17.73
N SER A 84 8.03 14.84 17.23
CA SER A 84 6.96 15.85 17.33
C SER A 84 5.78 15.55 16.40
N LEU A 85 5.96 14.72 15.37
CA LEU A 85 4.91 14.36 14.42
C LEU A 85 3.70 13.74 15.13
N LYS A 86 3.95 12.87 16.11
CA LYS A 86 2.88 12.26 16.91
C LYS A 86 2.03 13.30 17.64
N LEU A 87 2.66 14.33 18.20
CA LEU A 87 1.96 15.40 18.90
C LEU A 87 1.21 16.32 17.92
N LEU A 88 1.79 16.56 16.75
CA LEU A 88 1.19 17.39 15.70
C LEU A 88 -0.10 16.75 15.15
N LEU A 89 -0.13 15.43 14.99
CA LEU A 89 -1.24 14.70 14.39
C LEU A 89 -2.37 14.36 15.37
N ASP A 90 -2.12 14.47 16.68
CA ASP A 90 -3.10 14.14 17.72
C ASP A 90 -4.38 14.98 17.55
N GLY A 91 -5.52 14.30 17.43
CA GLY A 91 -6.82 14.93 17.18
C GLY A 91 -7.06 15.45 15.75
N HIS A 92 -6.08 15.32 14.85
CA HIS A 92 -6.18 15.73 13.44
C HIS A 92 -6.20 14.56 12.45
N SER A 93 -5.57 13.44 12.82
CA SER A 93 -5.43 12.25 11.99
C SER A 93 -5.51 10.98 12.84
N GLU A 94 -6.04 9.90 12.27
CA GLU A 94 -6.08 8.57 12.88
C GLU A 94 -4.79 7.78 12.59
N VAL A 95 -3.88 8.32 11.79
CA VAL A 95 -2.60 7.67 11.47
C VAL A 95 -1.72 7.58 12.71
N VAL A 96 -1.39 6.36 13.09
CA VAL A 96 -0.42 6.09 14.15
C VAL A 96 0.99 6.19 13.59
N VAL A 97 1.77 7.15 14.08
CA VAL A 97 3.18 7.30 13.70
C VAL A 97 4.01 6.16 14.32
N PRO A 98 4.73 5.35 13.51
CA PRO A 98 5.59 4.29 14.01
C PRO A 98 6.85 4.85 14.68
N GLY A 99 7.57 3.98 15.40
CA GLY A 99 8.92 4.29 15.86
C GLY A 99 9.94 4.25 14.73
N ASP A 100 11.22 4.26 15.10
CA ASP A 100 12.31 4.05 14.15
C ASP A 100 12.23 2.62 13.59
N GLU A 101 12.20 2.51 12.26
CA GLU A 101 11.98 1.24 11.60
C GLU A 101 12.89 1.08 10.39
N LYS A 102 13.33 -0.16 10.16
CA LYS A 102 14.22 -0.47 9.05
C LYS A 102 13.42 -0.65 7.77
N VAL A 103 13.92 -0.13 6.66
CA VAL A 103 13.40 -0.47 5.33
C VAL A 103 13.80 -1.91 5.00
N TRP A 104 12.80 -2.76 4.82
CA TRP A 104 12.99 -4.14 4.41
C TRP A 104 13.03 -4.24 2.88
N ALA A 105 11.98 -3.81 2.20
CA ALA A 105 11.86 -3.93 0.74
C ALA A 105 11.59 -2.57 0.07
N VAL A 106 11.96 -2.48 -1.20
CA VAL A 106 11.72 -1.30 -2.03
C VAL A 106 10.91 -1.72 -3.24
N GLY A 107 9.72 -1.15 -3.37
CA GLY A 107 8.87 -1.25 -4.55
C GLY A 107 9.01 -0.03 -5.45
N ARG A 108 8.88 -0.26 -6.76
CA ARG A 108 8.89 0.79 -7.77
C ARG A 108 7.75 0.58 -8.76
N VAL A 109 7.01 1.65 -9.01
CA VAL A 109 5.99 1.74 -10.06
C VAL A 109 6.41 2.85 -11.03
N ASP A 110 6.45 2.52 -12.32
CA ASP A 110 6.60 3.51 -13.40
C ASP A 110 5.22 4.06 -13.77
N LEU A 111 5.02 5.37 -13.57
CA LEU A 111 3.77 6.05 -13.91
C LEU A 111 3.83 6.69 -15.32
N GLY A 112 4.95 6.54 -16.03
CA GLY A 112 5.22 7.17 -17.30
C GLY A 112 5.62 8.65 -17.17
N GLN A 113 6.05 9.25 -18.28
CA GLN A 113 6.42 10.68 -18.35
C GLN A 113 7.47 11.10 -17.30
N SER A 114 8.42 10.23 -16.98
CA SER A 114 9.44 10.43 -15.92
C SER A 114 8.89 10.47 -14.49
N MET A 115 7.60 10.18 -14.28
CA MET A 115 7.02 10.03 -12.96
C MET A 115 7.23 8.61 -12.43
N ALA A 116 7.68 8.52 -11.19
CA ALA A 116 7.85 7.25 -10.50
C ALA A 116 7.23 7.32 -9.11
N LEU A 117 6.71 6.18 -8.66
CA LEU A 117 6.26 5.97 -7.30
C LEU A 117 7.17 4.91 -6.68
N HIS A 118 7.81 5.28 -5.57
CA HIS A 118 8.62 4.38 -4.76
C HIS A 118 7.88 4.05 -3.48
N ARG A 119 7.85 2.76 -3.09
CA ARG A 119 7.34 2.30 -1.80
C ARG A 119 8.46 1.67 -1.00
N PHE A 120 8.64 2.12 0.22
CA PHE A 120 9.62 1.56 1.15
C PHE A 120 8.86 0.82 2.25
N TYR A 121 8.82 -0.50 2.15
CA TYR A 121 8.14 -1.38 3.10
C TYR A 121 9.01 -1.54 4.35
N LEU A 122 8.44 -1.30 5.52
CA LEU A 122 9.16 -1.35 6.79
C LEU A 122 9.18 -2.78 7.35
N ASP A 123 10.19 -3.08 8.16
CA ASP A 123 10.45 -4.43 8.72
C ASP A 123 9.35 -4.92 9.67
N ASN A 124 8.55 -4.01 10.22
CA ASN A 124 7.39 -4.34 11.04
C ASN A 124 6.14 -4.75 10.24
N GLU A 125 6.19 -4.70 8.91
CA GLU A 125 5.12 -5.08 7.96
C GLU A 125 3.83 -4.24 8.04
N ASP A 126 3.67 -3.41 9.07
CA ASP A 126 2.46 -2.61 9.31
C ASP A 126 2.46 -1.29 8.50
N TYR A 127 3.62 -0.86 8.00
CA TYR A 127 3.81 0.45 7.39
C TYR A 127 4.64 0.41 6.12
N PHE A 128 4.38 1.38 5.24
CA PHE A 128 5.26 1.69 4.13
C PHE A 128 5.30 3.20 3.87
N LEU A 129 6.44 3.68 3.42
CA LEU A 129 6.60 5.06 2.96
C LEU A 129 6.45 5.12 1.44
N GLN A 130 5.52 5.92 0.93
CA GLN A 130 5.36 6.18 -0.48
C GLN A 130 5.98 7.53 -0.85
N VAL A 131 6.81 7.55 -1.90
CA VAL A 131 7.40 8.76 -2.46
C VAL A 131 7.04 8.86 -3.93
N VAL A 132 6.43 9.98 -4.32
CA VAL A 132 6.13 10.30 -5.72
C VAL A 132 7.16 11.31 -6.21
N SER A 133 7.82 11.03 -7.33
CA SER A 133 8.84 11.89 -7.92
C SER A 133 8.61 12.11 -9.41
N ASN A 134 9.00 13.26 -9.96
CA ASN A 134 8.97 13.58 -11.40
C ASN A 134 10.37 13.69 -11.99
N GLY A 135 11.23 12.73 -11.66
CA GLY A 135 12.63 12.74 -12.03
C GLY A 135 13.48 12.00 -11.00
N PRO A 136 14.79 11.84 -11.29
CA PRO A 136 15.69 11.06 -10.46
C PRO A 136 16.33 11.85 -9.32
N ASN A 137 16.19 13.17 -9.28
CA ASN A 137 16.90 14.00 -8.31
C ASN A 137 16.05 14.24 -7.04
N PRO A 138 16.68 14.52 -5.88
CA PRO A 138 15.95 14.81 -4.65
C PRO A 138 14.96 15.99 -4.76
N GLU A 139 15.27 16.99 -5.59
CA GLU A 139 14.38 18.12 -5.87
C GLU A 139 13.15 17.75 -6.71
N ASP A 140 13.15 16.58 -7.34
CA ASP A 140 12.03 16.08 -8.14
C ASP A 140 10.96 15.37 -7.29
N VAL A 141 11.19 15.24 -5.96
CA VAL A 141 10.22 14.69 -5.01
C VAL A 141 9.03 15.64 -4.89
N GLN A 142 7.84 15.12 -5.19
CA GLN A 142 6.59 15.88 -5.13
C GLN A 142 5.82 15.63 -3.84
N ASP A 143 5.65 14.36 -3.48
CA ASP A 143 4.87 13.94 -2.32
C ASP A 143 5.59 12.83 -1.57
N ILE A 144 5.48 12.89 -0.24
CA ILE A 144 5.92 11.84 0.67
C ILE A 144 4.72 11.51 1.55
N ILE A 145 4.31 10.25 1.58
CA ILE A 145 3.15 9.81 2.34
C ILE A 145 3.55 8.57 3.15
N LEU A 146 3.40 8.64 4.46
CA LEU A 146 3.49 7.46 5.30
C LEU A 146 2.12 6.78 5.33
N PHE A 147 2.06 5.51 4.95
CA PHE A 147 0.87 4.68 5.06
C PHE A 147 1.05 3.64 6.16
N GLY A 148 0.00 3.43 6.94
CA GLY A 148 -0.18 2.27 7.81
C GLY A 148 -1.34 1.42 7.29
N TYR A 149 -1.17 0.10 7.28
CA TYR A 149 -2.24 -0.81 6.91
C TYR A 149 -3.35 -0.79 7.97
N TYR A 150 -4.59 -0.58 7.51
CA TYR A 150 -5.79 -0.65 8.32
C TYR A 150 -6.41 -2.04 8.26
N SER A 151 -6.51 -2.61 7.06
CA SER A 151 -6.97 -3.98 6.85
C SER A 151 -6.31 -4.63 5.63
N ALA A 152 -6.24 -5.96 5.67
CA ALA A 152 -5.83 -6.80 4.56
C ALA A 152 -6.76 -8.03 4.53
N GLU A 153 -7.61 -8.11 3.52
CA GLU A 153 -8.64 -9.13 3.38
C GLU A 153 -8.32 -10.01 2.17
N PRO A 154 -7.92 -11.28 2.36
CA PRO A 154 -7.67 -12.18 1.24
C PRO A 154 -9.00 -12.50 0.55
N ILE A 155 -9.01 -12.40 -0.78
CA ILE A 155 -10.19 -12.66 -1.59
C ILE A 155 -10.06 -14.04 -2.22
N THR A 156 -10.92 -14.95 -1.79
CA THR A 156 -10.89 -16.35 -2.24
C THR A 156 -11.96 -16.65 -3.31
N ASP A 157 -12.88 -15.71 -3.55
CA ASP A 157 -13.93 -15.88 -4.54
C ASP A 157 -14.20 -14.61 -5.38
N LYS A 158 -14.66 -14.85 -6.61
CA LYS A 158 -14.94 -13.81 -7.60
C LYS A 158 -16.09 -12.87 -7.19
N ALA A 159 -17.10 -13.41 -6.54
CA ALA A 159 -18.31 -12.66 -6.21
C ALA A 159 -18.00 -11.62 -5.13
N GLU A 160 -17.15 -11.98 -4.17
CA GLU A 160 -16.59 -11.10 -3.16
C GLU A 160 -15.76 -9.99 -3.80
N LEU A 161 -14.86 -10.30 -4.73
CA LEU A 161 -14.11 -9.29 -5.47
C LEU A 161 -15.06 -8.29 -6.14
N LEU A 162 -16.04 -8.76 -6.92
CA LEU A 162 -17.00 -7.90 -7.62
C LEU A 162 -17.88 -7.09 -6.66
N ARG A 163 -18.22 -7.65 -5.50
CA ARG A 163 -18.97 -6.91 -4.47
C ARG A 163 -18.13 -5.77 -3.89
N LEU A 164 -16.81 -5.97 -3.75
CA LEU A 164 -15.90 -5.01 -3.15
C LEU A 164 -15.37 -3.97 -4.13
N THR A 165 -15.27 -4.27 -5.43
CA THR A 165 -14.68 -3.37 -6.43
C THR A 165 -15.54 -3.10 -7.66
N GLY A 166 -16.67 -3.79 -7.81
CA GLY A 166 -17.56 -3.64 -8.95
C GLY A 166 -18.54 -2.46 -8.84
N PRO A 167 -19.53 -2.38 -9.73
CA PRO A 167 -20.46 -1.24 -9.84
C PRO A 167 -21.32 -0.98 -8.60
N SER A 168 -21.51 -1.99 -7.74
CA SER A 168 -22.24 -1.88 -6.48
C SER A 168 -21.35 -1.47 -5.30
N SER A 169 -20.03 -1.42 -5.50
CA SER A 169 -19.09 -0.95 -4.49
C SER A 169 -19.18 0.55 -4.30
N LYS A 170 -18.81 0.99 -3.09
CA LYS A 170 -18.58 2.41 -2.81
C LYS A 170 -17.19 2.88 -3.28
N ILE A 171 -16.24 1.96 -3.46
CA ILE A 171 -14.89 2.27 -3.95
C ILE A 171 -15.02 2.82 -5.38
N GLY A 172 -14.36 3.93 -5.64
CA GLY A 172 -14.43 4.66 -6.89
C GLY A 172 -15.51 5.73 -6.92
N LEU A 173 -16.42 5.86 -5.94
CA LEU A 173 -17.32 7.02 -5.85
C LEU A 173 -16.54 8.33 -5.56
N PRO A 174 -17.09 9.52 -5.86
CA PRO A 174 -16.40 10.79 -5.62
C PRO A 174 -16.04 11.05 -4.16
N THR A 175 -16.82 10.47 -3.23
CA THR A 175 -16.59 10.54 -1.80
C THR A 175 -16.68 9.16 -1.17
N TYR A 176 -15.92 8.96 -0.09
CA TYR A 176 -15.92 7.73 0.69
C TYR A 176 -15.90 8.07 2.18
N GLU A 177 -16.78 7.45 2.95
CA GLU A 177 -16.83 7.62 4.42
C GLU A 177 -16.06 6.47 5.09
N HIS A 178 -15.09 6.82 5.94
CA HIS A 178 -14.28 5.88 6.70
C HIS A 178 -14.09 6.41 8.12
N ASP A 179 -14.45 5.59 9.13
CA ASP A 179 -14.38 5.92 10.56
C ASP A 179 -14.99 7.29 10.94
N GLY A 180 -16.07 7.68 10.26
CA GLY A 180 -16.82 8.92 10.51
C GLY A 180 -16.29 10.14 9.75
N GLU A 181 -15.16 10.01 9.07
CA GLU A 181 -14.55 11.04 8.24
C GLU A 181 -14.91 10.83 6.77
N VAL A 182 -15.06 11.92 6.02
CA VAL A 182 -15.38 11.89 4.59
C VAL A 182 -14.13 12.25 3.80
N PHE A 183 -13.72 11.35 2.91
CA PHE A 183 -12.61 11.55 2.00
C PHE A 183 -13.10 11.80 0.58
N GLU A 184 -12.38 12.65 -0.15
CA GLU A 184 -12.63 12.96 -1.55
C GLU A 184 -11.70 12.16 -2.47
N ARG A 185 -12.23 11.67 -3.59
CA ARG A 185 -11.47 10.85 -4.53
C ARG A 185 -10.40 11.69 -5.24
N GLN A 186 -9.16 11.20 -5.24
CA GLN A 186 -8.02 11.88 -5.86
C GLN A 186 -7.71 11.35 -7.27
N TRP A 187 -8.03 10.08 -7.55
CA TRP A 187 -7.79 9.45 -8.85
C TRP A 187 -9.08 9.25 -9.65
N GLY A 188 -8.98 9.39 -10.97
CA GLY A 188 -10.11 9.30 -11.90
C GLY A 188 -10.97 10.57 -11.98
N THR A 189 -11.49 10.85 -13.18
CA THR A 189 -12.16 12.12 -13.51
C THR A 189 -13.68 12.02 -13.66
N SER A 190 -14.25 10.82 -13.52
CA SER A 190 -15.70 10.59 -13.65
C SER A 190 -16.50 11.32 -12.57
N THR A 191 -17.68 11.88 -12.91
CA THR A 191 -18.55 12.52 -11.91
C THR A 191 -19.25 11.52 -10.98
N GLY A 192 -19.34 10.25 -11.39
CA GLY A 192 -19.90 9.15 -10.60
C GLY A 192 -18.81 8.23 -10.09
N GLN A 193 -19.10 6.92 -10.04
CA GLN A 193 -18.06 5.92 -9.81
C GLN A 193 -17.03 5.94 -10.95
N THR A 194 -15.76 5.70 -10.63
CA THR A 194 -14.67 5.52 -11.59
C THR A 194 -14.02 4.15 -11.41
N GLU A 195 -13.38 3.67 -12.46
CA GLU A 195 -12.57 2.46 -12.43
C GLU A 195 -11.32 2.64 -11.57
N LEU A 196 -10.84 1.54 -10.99
CA LEU A 196 -9.62 1.50 -10.20
C LEU A 196 -8.41 1.67 -11.12
N THR A 197 -7.38 2.36 -10.63
CA THR A 197 -6.17 2.64 -11.40
C THR A 197 -5.24 1.42 -11.35
N PRO A 198 -4.88 0.82 -12.50
CA PRO A 198 -3.90 -0.25 -12.53
C PRO A 198 -2.50 0.29 -12.26
N LEU A 199 -1.77 -0.37 -11.38
CA LEU A 199 -0.35 -0.13 -11.14
C LEU A 199 0.39 -1.46 -11.16
N ASP A 200 1.59 -1.45 -11.72
CA ASP A 200 2.49 -2.58 -11.75
C ASP A 200 3.71 -2.24 -10.89
N GLU A 201 3.89 -2.98 -9.80
CA GLU A 201 4.96 -2.71 -8.83
C GLU A 201 6.02 -3.82 -8.89
N ASP A 202 7.26 -3.42 -9.18
CA ASP A 202 8.42 -4.30 -9.07
C ASP A 202 9.04 -4.11 -7.68
N ILE A 203 9.06 -5.17 -6.87
CA ILE A 203 9.52 -5.16 -5.48
C ILE A 203 10.84 -5.92 -5.35
N VAL A 204 11.81 -5.30 -4.68
CA VAL A 204 13.10 -5.90 -4.35
C VAL A 204 13.29 -5.87 -2.83
N SER A 205 13.57 -7.04 -2.27
CA SER A 205 13.94 -7.27 -0.87
C SER A 205 15.33 -7.91 -0.79
N PRO A 206 15.94 -8.05 0.40
CA PRO A 206 17.22 -8.74 0.56
C PRO A 206 17.21 -10.19 0.06
N ASP A 207 16.05 -10.85 0.13
CA ASP A 207 15.93 -12.29 -0.13
C ASP A 207 15.26 -12.62 -1.47
N ALA A 208 14.50 -11.69 -2.05
CA ALA A 208 13.71 -11.94 -3.26
C ALA A 208 13.41 -10.67 -4.06
N ALA A 209 13.13 -10.84 -5.35
CA ALA A 209 12.52 -9.85 -6.22
C ALA A 209 11.29 -10.46 -6.90
N TYR A 210 10.18 -9.73 -6.92
CA TYR A 210 8.89 -10.18 -7.43
C TYR A 210 8.03 -9.00 -7.86
N ARG A 211 6.97 -9.27 -8.62
CA ARG A 211 6.01 -8.26 -9.07
C ARG A 211 4.67 -8.40 -8.37
N VAL A 212 4.03 -7.27 -8.09
CA VAL A 212 2.66 -7.21 -7.61
C VAL A 212 1.85 -6.33 -8.56
N LYS A 213 0.67 -6.81 -8.95
CA LYS A 213 -0.29 -6.01 -9.71
C LYS A 213 -1.29 -5.40 -8.76
N HIS A 214 -1.55 -4.12 -8.93
CA HIS A 214 -2.50 -3.39 -8.11
C HIS A 214 -3.65 -2.87 -8.97
N LEU A 215 -4.86 -2.92 -8.43
CA LEU A 215 -5.96 -2.06 -8.84
C LEU A 215 -6.29 -1.16 -7.65
N SER A 216 -5.94 0.12 -7.77
CA SER A 216 -5.92 1.02 -6.64
C SER A 216 -6.88 2.19 -6.77
N MET A 217 -7.33 2.71 -5.63
CA MET A 217 -8.09 3.95 -5.55
C MET A 217 -7.60 4.79 -4.38
N LEU A 218 -7.24 6.04 -4.65
CA LEU A 218 -6.76 6.98 -3.65
C LEU A 218 -7.83 8.02 -3.34
N TYR A 219 -8.08 8.20 -2.05
CA TYR A 219 -8.89 9.26 -1.47
C TYR A 219 -8.03 10.13 -0.55
N ALA A 220 -8.45 11.37 -0.32
CA ALA A 220 -7.81 12.25 0.64
C ALA A 220 -8.83 13.19 1.32
N ARG A 221 -8.50 13.62 2.53
CA ARG A 221 -9.20 14.67 3.26
C ARG A 221 -8.22 15.68 3.84
N GLU A 222 -8.71 16.89 4.07
CA GLU A 222 -7.95 17.92 4.79
C GLU A 222 -7.96 17.63 6.29
N THR A 223 -6.81 17.78 6.95
CA THR A 223 -6.69 17.57 8.41
C THR A 223 -6.83 18.87 9.22
N GLY A 224 -6.88 20.01 8.52
CA GLY A 224 -6.78 21.35 9.13
C GLY A 224 -5.35 21.78 9.48
N LEU A 225 -4.36 20.89 9.34
CA LEU A 225 -2.94 21.20 9.53
C LEU A 225 -2.32 21.70 8.22
N ILE A 226 -1.34 22.60 8.34
CA ILE A 226 -0.65 23.17 7.17
C ILE A 226 0.15 22.09 6.45
N ASN A 227 -0.08 21.93 5.15
CA ASN A 227 0.61 20.99 4.27
C ASN A 227 0.52 19.53 4.76
N ARG A 228 -0.63 19.14 5.35
CA ARG A 228 -0.89 17.77 5.81
C ARG A 228 -2.29 17.33 5.40
N ARG A 229 -2.34 16.36 4.50
CA ARG A 229 -3.59 15.70 4.10
C ARG A 229 -3.53 14.26 4.59
N GLU A 230 -4.68 13.76 5.02
CA GLU A 230 -4.84 12.35 5.32
C GLU A 230 -5.36 11.65 4.08
N PHE A 231 -4.87 10.44 3.83
CA PHE A 231 -5.16 9.64 2.66
C PHE A 231 -5.81 8.33 3.07
N LEU A 232 -6.66 7.83 2.20
CA LEU A 232 -7.22 6.49 2.28
C LEU A 232 -6.96 5.80 0.94
N LEU A 233 -6.15 4.75 0.99
CA LEU A 233 -5.75 3.97 -0.17
C LEU A 233 -6.42 2.60 -0.11
N PHE A 234 -7.18 2.27 -1.14
CA PHE A 234 -7.62 0.92 -1.41
C PHE A 234 -6.74 0.32 -2.49
N SER A 235 -6.30 -0.93 -2.32
CA SER A 235 -5.57 -1.68 -3.35
C SER A 235 -6.05 -3.13 -3.39
N VAL A 236 -6.50 -3.58 -4.56
CA VAL A 236 -6.56 -5.01 -4.83
C VAL A 236 -5.21 -5.43 -5.38
N GLU A 237 -4.54 -6.28 -4.64
CA GLU A 237 -3.18 -6.74 -4.89
C GLU A 237 -3.25 -8.19 -5.37
N GLU A 238 -2.60 -8.47 -6.51
CA GLU A 238 -2.43 -9.81 -7.06
C GLU A 238 -0.92 -10.12 -7.12
N ASP A 239 -0.50 -11.18 -6.45
CA ASP A 239 0.88 -11.67 -6.48
C ASP A 239 1.15 -12.55 -7.73
N GLU A 240 2.40 -12.99 -7.90
CA GLU A 240 2.80 -13.85 -9.02
C GLU A 240 2.17 -15.25 -8.98
N GLU A 241 1.68 -15.70 -7.82
CA GLU A 241 0.97 -16.97 -7.64
C GLU A 241 -0.55 -16.81 -7.93
N GLY A 242 -1.03 -15.58 -8.14
CA GLY A 242 -2.42 -15.24 -8.39
C GLY A 242 -3.26 -15.11 -7.11
N SER A 243 -2.63 -15.04 -5.93
CA SER A 243 -3.34 -14.75 -4.69
C SER A 243 -3.80 -13.30 -4.68
N ILE A 244 -5.06 -13.07 -4.32
CA ILE A 244 -5.67 -11.74 -4.33
C ILE A 244 -5.93 -11.29 -2.90
N THR A 245 -5.52 -10.06 -2.59
CA THR A 245 -5.80 -9.42 -1.30
C THR A 245 -6.34 -8.01 -1.54
N LEU A 246 -7.41 -7.63 -0.83
CA LEU A 246 -7.81 -6.22 -0.73
C LEU A 246 -7.18 -5.60 0.50
N THR A 247 -6.31 -4.62 0.28
CA THR A 247 -5.70 -3.83 1.33
C THR A 247 -6.39 -2.47 1.44
N THR A 248 -6.55 -2.01 2.68
CA THR A 248 -6.93 -0.64 3.01
C THR A 248 -5.81 -0.05 3.86
N ALA A 249 -5.28 1.10 3.46
CA ALA A 249 -4.25 1.81 4.20
C ALA A 249 -4.65 3.26 4.44
N VAL A 250 -4.38 3.77 5.65
CA VAL A 250 -4.54 5.18 6.00
C VAL A 250 -3.17 5.82 6.00
N GLY A 251 -3.05 6.99 5.39
CA GLY A 251 -1.76 7.67 5.28
C GLY A 251 -1.80 9.14 5.57
N ILE A 252 -0.64 9.73 5.83
CA ILE A 252 -0.47 11.15 6.15
C ILE A 252 0.68 11.73 5.33
N THR A 253 0.50 12.94 4.81
CA THR A 253 1.59 13.67 4.16
C THR A 253 2.75 13.86 5.14
N LEU A 254 3.96 13.53 4.72
CA LEU A 254 5.21 13.90 5.37
C LEU A 254 5.93 15.02 4.61
N GLN A 255 6.67 15.82 5.35
CA GLN A 255 7.64 16.76 4.83
C GLN A 255 9.04 16.14 4.95
N SER A 256 9.97 16.52 4.09
CA SER A 256 11.34 16.00 4.15
C SER A 256 12.02 16.27 5.50
N THR A 257 11.60 17.31 6.23
CA THR A 257 12.09 17.63 7.58
C THR A 257 11.61 16.68 8.66
N ASP A 258 10.56 15.89 8.40
CA ASP A 258 10.07 14.89 9.36
C ASP A 258 10.88 13.59 9.32
N ILE A 259 11.77 13.46 8.34
CA ILE A 259 12.43 12.20 7.99
C ILE A 259 13.93 12.34 8.21
N ASN A 260 14.49 11.37 8.93
CA ASN A 260 15.92 11.14 8.99
C ASN A 260 16.23 9.70 8.58
N VAL A 261 17.32 9.50 7.82
CA VAL A 261 17.72 8.19 7.32
C VAL A 261 19.12 7.86 7.81
N LEU A 262 19.24 6.79 8.59
CA LEU A 262 20.51 6.30 9.13
C LEU A 262 21.01 5.10 8.32
#